data_AF-A0A2U8E2N8-F1
#
_entry.id   AF-A0A2U8E2N8-F1
#
_cell.length_a   1.000
_cell.length_b   1.000
_cell.length_c   1.000
_cell.angle_alpha   90.00
_cell.angle_beta   90.00
_cell.angle_gamma   90.00
#
_symmetry.space_group_name_H-M   'P 1'
#
loop_
_entity.id
_entity.type
_entity.pdbx_description
1 polymer ?
#
loop_
_entity_poly.entity_id
_entity_poly.type
_entity_poly.pdbx_seq_one_letter_code
_entity_poly.pdbx_strand_id
1 'polypeptide(L)'
;MPSGAAARAQLDASLAELRKAWPDDAYWESFHMELAEACHALLGKIFAHDAGGFVATEYSLPRDTRLQLDPADEDSRICVSGRMDLLRLDKPDFHGASADIIDFKTGRAGTLSAAAMSKKGELLQLGIYLEAARTLGVANGRVWLFKPDSSEPACIGMEELPEALAGLRQIKRYLEGGRYGALTEDRSEYSFGGGGWPIACAPIPHAVLKAKHGVTFGKAVSHE
;
A
#
# COMPACT_ATOMS: atom_id res chain seq x y z
N MET A 1 9.46 15.13 16.75
CA MET A 1 10.49 14.57 15.83
C MET A 1 11.87 15.06 16.26
N PRO A 2 12.95 14.26 16.17
CA PRO A 2 14.32 14.77 16.36
C PRO A 2 14.68 15.85 15.31
N SER A 3 15.75 16.60 15.53
CA SER A 3 16.25 17.52 14.50
C SER A 3 16.81 16.75 13.30
N GLY A 4 16.83 17.38 12.12
CA GLY A 4 17.39 16.78 10.90
C GLY A 4 18.84 16.32 11.07
N ALA A 5 19.66 17.12 11.76
CA ALA A 5 21.04 16.76 12.06
C ALA A 5 21.16 15.54 12.99
N ALA A 6 20.33 15.47 14.04
CA ALA A 6 20.33 14.33 14.95
C ALA A 6 19.85 13.04 14.25
N ALA A 7 18.79 13.13 13.44
CA ALA A 7 18.31 12.01 12.64
C ALA A 7 19.35 11.54 11.61
N ARG A 8 20.08 12.47 10.99
CA ARG A 8 21.16 12.15 10.06
C ARG A 8 22.29 11.40 10.76
N ALA A 9 22.76 11.90 11.90
CA ALA A 9 23.80 11.23 12.67
C ALA A 9 23.38 9.82 13.12
N GLN A 10 22.11 9.64 13.51
CA GLN A 10 21.59 8.32 13.88
C GLN A 10 21.50 7.37 12.68
N LEU A 11 21.13 7.88 11.50
CA LEU A 11 21.14 7.11 10.26
C LEU A 11 22.58 6.69 9.88
N ASP A 12 23.52 7.62 9.91
CA ASP A 12 24.94 7.36 9.61
C ASP A 12 25.50 6.25 10.53
N ALA A 13 25.20 6.34 11.84
CA ALA A 13 25.58 5.31 12.81
C ALA A 13 24.97 3.94 12.49
N SER A 14 23.69 3.91 12.12
CA SER A 14 22.97 2.67 11.78
C SER A 14 23.53 2.02 10.51
N LEU A 15 23.84 2.83 9.48
CA LEU A 15 24.47 2.38 8.24
C LEU A 15 25.90 1.85 8.49
N ALA A 16 26.65 2.47 9.41
CA ALA A 16 27.97 2.01 9.79
C ALA A 16 27.91 0.66 10.54
N GLU A 17 26.96 0.48 11.45
CA GLU A 17 26.75 -0.83 12.10
C GLU A 17 26.32 -1.91 11.11
N LEU A 18 25.42 -1.58 10.16
CA LEU A 18 25.01 -2.51 9.12
C LEU A 18 26.20 -2.94 8.24
N ARG A 19 27.09 -2.00 7.88
CA ARG A 19 28.28 -2.28 7.05
C ARG A 19 29.22 -3.30 7.70
N LYS A 20 29.36 -3.28 9.03
CA LYS A 20 30.20 -4.22 9.78
C LYS A 20 29.73 -5.67 9.66
N ALA A 21 28.44 -5.89 9.37
CA ALA A 21 27.87 -7.22 9.21
C ALA A 21 28.11 -7.81 7.80
N TRP A 22 28.63 -7.02 6.86
CA TRP A 22 28.81 -7.44 5.48
C TRP A 22 30.27 -7.78 5.16
N PRO A 23 30.52 -8.69 4.20
CA PRO A 23 31.87 -8.99 3.75
C PRO A 23 32.64 -7.74 3.32
N ASP A 24 33.94 -7.75 3.57
CA ASP A 24 34.82 -6.65 3.17
C ASP A 24 35.31 -6.85 1.74
N ASP A 25 34.41 -6.64 0.78
CA ASP A 25 34.71 -6.70 -0.64
C ASP A 25 33.97 -5.62 -1.44
N ALA A 26 34.46 -5.36 -2.64
CA ALA A 26 33.95 -4.30 -3.50
C ALA A 26 32.50 -4.51 -3.96
N TYR A 27 32.01 -5.75 -3.97
CA TYR A 27 30.64 -6.04 -4.35
C TYR A 27 29.70 -5.56 -3.24
N TRP A 28 29.92 -5.95 -1.99
CA TRP A 28 29.10 -5.49 -0.87
C TRP A 28 29.26 -4.01 -0.56
N GLU A 29 30.44 -3.44 -0.84
CA GLU A 29 30.66 -2.00 -0.75
C GLU A 29 29.75 -1.21 -1.70
N SER A 30 29.55 -1.68 -2.94
CA SER A 30 28.66 -0.96 -3.88
C SER A 30 27.21 -0.95 -3.41
N PHE A 31 26.71 -2.06 -2.84
CA PHE A 31 25.35 -2.09 -2.26
C PHE A 31 25.22 -1.18 -1.04
N HIS A 32 26.28 -1.07 -0.23
CA HIS A 32 26.27 -0.21 0.95
C HIS A 32 26.19 1.26 0.55
N MET A 33 26.99 1.67 -0.43
CA MET A 33 26.96 3.03 -0.96
C MET A 33 25.59 3.38 -1.55
N GLU A 34 25.00 2.50 -2.36
CA GLU A 34 23.67 2.72 -2.96
C GLU A 34 22.58 2.82 -1.89
N LEU A 35 22.61 1.94 -0.88
CA LEU A 35 21.68 1.98 0.24
C LEU A 35 21.83 3.28 1.05
N ALA A 36 23.07 3.67 1.37
CA ALA A 36 23.35 4.89 2.13
C ALA A 36 22.85 6.13 1.39
N GLU A 37 23.13 6.24 0.08
CA GLU A 37 22.65 7.31 -0.77
C GLU A 37 21.12 7.38 -0.77
N ALA A 38 20.45 6.23 -1.00
CA ALA A 38 18.99 6.15 -1.00
C ALA A 38 18.39 6.55 0.36
N CYS A 39 18.93 6.05 1.47
CA CYS A 39 18.47 6.40 2.81
C CYS A 39 18.64 7.89 3.10
N HIS A 40 19.77 8.49 2.72
CA HIS A 40 20.00 9.92 2.90
C HIS A 40 19.07 10.79 2.05
N ALA A 41 18.85 10.41 0.80
CA ALA A 41 17.92 11.11 -0.08
C ALA A 41 16.49 11.06 0.48
N LEU A 42 16.03 9.89 0.91
CA LEU A 42 14.72 9.72 1.53
C LEU A 42 14.58 10.49 2.85
N LEU A 43 15.59 10.44 3.72
CA LEU A 43 15.58 11.22 4.96
C LEU A 43 15.52 12.73 4.68
N GLY A 44 16.32 13.21 3.72
CA GLY A 44 16.30 14.61 3.30
C GLY A 44 14.90 15.06 2.85
N LYS A 45 14.20 14.21 2.08
CA LYS A 45 12.81 14.46 1.65
C LYS A 45 11.85 14.55 2.83
N ILE A 46 11.97 13.67 3.83
CA ILE A 46 11.10 13.71 5.02
C ILE A 46 11.23 15.04 5.75
N PHE A 47 12.45 15.54 5.93
CA PHE A 47 12.70 16.81 6.64
C PHE A 47 12.40 18.05 5.80
N ALA A 48 12.50 17.96 4.47
CA ALA A 48 12.08 19.03 3.56
C ALA A 48 10.54 19.10 3.41
N HIS A 49 9.84 18.01 3.71
CA HIS A 49 8.40 17.92 3.62
C HIS A 49 7.71 18.53 4.85
N ASP A 50 7.00 19.64 4.62
CA ASP A 50 6.15 20.28 5.61
C ASP A 50 4.92 19.43 5.89
N ALA A 51 4.88 18.86 7.09
CA ALA A 51 3.85 17.94 7.55
C ALA A 51 3.81 17.93 9.08
N GLY A 52 2.82 17.22 9.62
CA GLY A 52 2.58 17.13 11.05
C GLY A 52 3.79 16.71 11.92
N GLY A 53 3.79 17.18 13.18
CA GLY A 53 4.88 16.96 14.14
C GLY A 53 4.79 15.65 14.93
N PHE A 54 3.63 15.00 14.92
CA PHE A 54 3.40 13.69 15.53
C PHE A 54 3.72 12.61 14.51
N VAL A 55 4.61 11.69 14.85
CA VAL A 55 5.22 10.78 13.88
C VAL A 55 5.13 9.35 14.40
N ALA A 56 4.69 8.43 13.54
CA ALA A 56 4.75 7.00 13.80
C ALA A 56 5.34 6.29 12.57
N THR A 57 6.36 5.49 12.79
CA THR A 57 6.92 4.58 11.78
C THR A 57 6.26 3.21 11.90
N GLU A 58 6.04 2.52 10.79
CA GLU A 58 5.47 1.16 10.76
C GLU A 58 4.12 1.09 11.52
N TYR A 59 3.29 2.13 11.38
CA TYR A 59 2.02 2.26 12.09
C TYR A 59 1.04 1.20 11.58
N SER A 60 0.65 0.28 12.47
CA SER A 60 -0.31 -0.77 12.15
C SER A 60 -1.73 -0.26 12.28
N LEU A 61 -2.56 -0.50 11.25
CA LEU A 61 -3.98 -0.20 11.33
C LEU A 61 -4.64 -1.01 12.46
N PRO A 62 -5.62 -0.41 13.19
CA PRO A 62 -6.46 -1.16 14.12
C PRO A 62 -7.10 -2.39 13.45
N ARG A 63 -7.15 -3.52 14.17
CA ARG A 63 -7.56 -4.83 13.61
C ARG A 63 -8.98 -4.85 13.06
N ASP A 64 -9.83 -3.95 13.54
CA ASP A 64 -11.25 -3.81 13.22
C ASP A 64 -11.53 -2.64 12.26
N THR A 65 -10.49 -2.10 11.61
CA THR A 65 -10.65 -1.05 10.60
C THR A 65 -11.53 -1.53 9.46
N ARG A 66 -12.64 -0.83 9.23
CA ARG A 66 -13.63 -1.13 8.18
C ARG A 66 -13.82 0.08 7.28
N LEU A 67 -13.51 -0.07 6.00
CA LEU A 67 -13.73 1.00 5.03
C LEU A 67 -15.16 0.96 4.51
N GLN A 68 -15.80 2.11 4.44
CA GLN A 68 -17.16 2.27 3.90
C GLN A 68 -17.06 2.49 2.38
N LEU A 69 -17.54 1.54 1.57
CA LEU A 69 -17.41 1.62 0.10
C LEU A 69 -18.55 2.39 -0.58
N ASP A 70 -19.70 2.47 0.08
CA ASP A 70 -20.86 3.26 -0.30
C ASP A 70 -21.47 3.89 0.95
N PRO A 71 -21.50 5.23 1.08
CA PRO A 71 -22.12 5.89 2.23
C PRO A 71 -23.61 5.58 2.39
N ALA A 72 -24.31 5.18 1.34
CA ALA A 72 -25.74 4.87 1.37
C ALA A 72 -26.07 3.43 1.78
N ASP A 73 -25.06 2.55 1.88
CA ASP A 73 -25.22 1.13 2.17
C ASP A 73 -24.28 0.71 3.30
N GLU A 74 -24.78 0.57 4.52
CA GLU A 74 -23.98 0.18 5.70
C GLU A 74 -23.31 -1.19 5.55
N ASP A 75 -23.92 -2.10 4.79
CA ASP A 75 -23.37 -3.43 4.53
C ASP A 75 -22.22 -3.37 3.52
N SER A 76 -22.00 -2.24 2.83
CA SER A 76 -20.92 -2.04 1.86
C SER A 76 -19.50 -2.06 2.46
N ARG A 77 -19.34 -2.32 3.76
CA ARG A 77 -18.05 -2.29 4.44
C ARG A 77 -17.11 -3.41 4.01
N ILE A 78 -15.81 -3.12 4.04
CA ILE A 78 -14.73 -4.09 3.88
C ILE A 78 -13.72 -3.96 5.03
N CYS A 79 -13.37 -5.08 5.66
CA CYS A 79 -12.31 -5.11 6.67
C CYS A 79 -10.95 -4.98 6.01
N VAL A 80 -10.10 -4.10 6.53
CA VAL A 80 -8.73 -3.92 6.06
C VAL A 80 -7.75 -4.04 7.20
N SER A 81 -6.55 -4.52 6.87
CA SER A 81 -5.42 -4.53 7.78
C SER A 81 -4.17 -4.15 6.99
N GLY A 82 -3.17 -3.62 7.66
CA GLY A 82 -1.95 -3.18 7.01
C GLY A 82 -1.09 -2.35 7.94
N ARG A 83 0.05 -1.92 7.40
CA ARG A 83 1.06 -1.18 8.14
C ARG A 83 1.57 -0.06 7.24
N MET A 84 1.42 1.17 7.70
CA MET A 84 1.91 2.36 7.00
C MET A 84 3.39 2.55 7.33
N ASP A 85 4.24 2.75 6.32
CA ASP A 85 5.68 2.94 6.54
C ASP A 85 5.94 4.14 7.46
N LEU A 86 5.31 5.28 7.17
CA LEU A 86 5.41 6.50 7.97
C LEU A 86 4.08 7.26 7.98
N LEU A 87 3.58 7.55 9.17
CA LEU A 87 2.41 8.40 9.42
C LEU A 87 2.87 9.69 10.12
N ARG A 88 2.43 10.83 9.62
CA ARG A 88 2.61 12.14 10.24
C ARG A 88 1.26 12.81 10.46
N LEU A 89 1.00 13.24 11.69
CA LEU A 89 -0.22 13.96 12.08
C LEU A 89 0.13 15.34 12.64
N ASP A 90 -0.71 16.33 12.35
CA ASP A 90 -0.59 17.69 12.91
C ASP A 90 -0.93 17.75 14.42
N LYS A 91 -1.65 16.75 14.93
CA LYS A 91 -2.02 16.59 16.35
C LYS A 91 -1.94 15.10 16.76
N PRO A 92 -1.99 14.76 18.07
CA PRO A 92 -1.67 13.40 18.52
C PRO A 92 -2.70 12.33 18.14
N ASP A 93 -3.95 12.73 17.85
CA ASP A 93 -5.06 11.83 17.56
C ASP A 93 -5.59 12.02 16.13
N PHE A 94 -6.14 10.97 15.53
CA PHE A 94 -6.72 11.02 14.18
C PHE A 94 -7.88 12.02 14.06
N HIS A 95 -8.70 12.16 15.12
CA HIS A 95 -9.94 12.92 15.04
C HIS A 95 -9.72 14.41 14.70
N GLY A 96 -10.21 14.79 13.53
CA GLY A 96 -10.08 16.12 12.94
C GLY A 96 -8.66 16.50 12.54
N ALA A 97 -7.71 15.56 12.50
CA ALA A 97 -6.31 15.83 12.15
C ALA A 97 -6.11 16.03 10.65
N SER A 98 -4.98 16.61 10.32
CA SER A 98 -4.37 16.51 9.00
C SER A 98 -3.36 15.36 9.03
N ALA A 99 -3.44 14.44 8.06
CA ALA A 99 -2.57 13.27 8.00
C ALA A 99 -1.78 13.20 6.69
N ASP A 100 -0.46 13.04 6.81
CA ASP A 100 0.41 12.65 5.71
C ASP A 100 0.89 11.22 5.93
N ILE A 101 0.51 10.34 5.02
CA ILE A 101 0.98 8.95 4.98
C ILE A 101 2.06 8.88 3.91
N ILE A 102 3.27 8.46 4.28
CA ILE A 102 4.40 8.38 3.37
C ILE A 102 4.76 6.90 3.22
N ASP A 103 4.83 6.44 1.97
CA ASP A 103 5.29 5.11 1.59
C ASP A 103 6.58 5.24 0.79
N PHE A 104 7.59 4.45 1.17
CA PHE A 104 8.90 4.49 0.52
C PHE A 104 8.98 3.42 -0.56
N LYS A 105 9.46 3.79 -1.75
CA LYS A 105 9.72 2.84 -2.84
C LYS A 105 11.09 3.07 -3.45
N THR A 106 11.81 1.97 -3.68
CA THR A 106 13.17 1.95 -4.24
C THR A 106 13.21 1.55 -5.73
N GLY A 107 12.07 1.17 -6.33
CA GLY A 107 12.00 0.70 -7.71
C GLY A 107 11.12 1.54 -8.64
N ARG A 108 10.96 1.06 -9.88
CA ARG A 108 9.98 1.57 -10.87
C ARG A 108 8.55 1.24 -10.42
N ALA A 109 8.09 1.86 -9.34
CA ALA A 109 6.68 1.83 -8.99
C ALA A 109 5.87 2.58 -10.06
N GLY A 110 4.63 2.12 -10.29
CA GLY A 110 3.68 2.75 -11.20
C GLY A 110 3.39 4.21 -10.85
N THR A 111 2.67 4.89 -11.73
CA THR A 111 2.29 6.30 -11.51
C THR A 111 1.28 6.36 -10.37
N LEU A 112 1.56 7.15 -9.33
CA LEU A 112 0.59 7.42 -8.29
C LEU A 112 -0.51 8.33 -8.86
N SER A 113 -1.67 7.74 -9.16
CA SER A 113 -2.86 8.47 -9.57
C SER A 113 -4.11 7.66 -9.25
N ALA A 114 -5.23 8.35 -9.00
CA ALA A 114 -6.51 7.71 -8.75
C ALA A 114 -6.94 6.79 -9.91
N ALA A 115 -6.74 7.25 -11.16
CA ALA A 115 -7.08 6.47 -12.35
C ALA A 115 -6.29 5.16 -12.45
N ALA A 116 -4.98 5.16 -12.13
CA ALA A 116 -4.15 3.96 -12.15
C ALA A 116 -4.55 2.98 -11.03
N MET A 117 -4.82 3.49 -9.82
CA MET A 117 -5.32 2.69 -8.69
C MET A 117 -6.63 2.00 -9.06
N SER A 118 -7.57 2.75 -9.61
CA SER A 118 -8.91 2.27 -9.92
C SER A 118 -8.92 1.22 -11.03
N LYS A 119 -8.22 1.49 -12.14
CA LYS A 119 -8.29 0.67 -13.36
C LYS A 119 -7.32 -0.52 -13.35
N LYS A 120 -6.17 -0.37 -12.71
CA LYS A 120 -5.09 -1.37 -12.75
C LYS A 120 -4.75 -1.96 -11.38
N GLY A 121 -5.28 -1.38 -10.29
CA GLY A 121 -4.88 -1.76 -8.93
C GLY A 121 -3.47 -1.30 -8.54
N GLU A 122 -2.80 -0.50 -9.38
CA GLU A 122 -1.45 -0.01 -9.10
C GLU A 122 -1.48 0.90 -7.87
N LEU A 123 -0.65 0.60 -6.87
CA LEU A 123 -0.54 1.40 -5.63
C LEU A 123 -1.86 1.56 -4.86
N LEU A 124 -2.86 0.70 -5.09
CA LEU A 124 -4.17 0.75 -4.42
C LEU A 124 -4.07 0.72 -2.88
N GLN A 125 -3.04 0.08 -2.35
CA GLN A 125 -2.71 0.06 -0.91
C GLN A 125 -2.65 1.49 -0.31
N LEU A 126 -2.14 2.46 -1.06
CA LEU A 126 -2.01 3.85 -0.60
C LEU A 126 -3.36 4.55 -0.46
N GLY A 127 -4.26 4.35 -1.42
CA GLY A 127 -5.64 4.81 -1.31
C GLY A 127 -6.37 4.15 -0.12
N ILE A 128 -6.15 2.85 0.10
CA ILE A 128 -6.71 2.11 1.24
C ILE A 128 -6.22 2.69 2.57
N TYR A 129 -4.95 3.06 2.69
CA TYR A 129 -4.40 3.67 3.91
C TYR A 129 -4.98 5.06 4.17
N LEU A 130 -5.10 5.88 3.12
CA LEU A 130 -5.67 7.22 3.28
C LEU A 130 -7.16 7.16 3.65
N GLU A 131 -7.92 6.23 3.06
CA GLU A 131 -9.31 5.97 3.42
C GLU A 131 -9.47 5.37 4.84
N ALA A 132 -8.53 4.53 5.27
CA ALA A 132 -8.48 4.07 6.65
C ALA A 132 -8.25 5.23 7.61
N ALA A 133 -7.33 6.15 7.31
CA ALA A 133 -7.12 7.35 8.13
C ALA A 133 -8.38 8.24 8.18
N ARG A 134 -9.09 8.41 7.06
CA ARG A 134 -10.39 9.10 7.01
C ARG A 134 -11.43 8.43 7.92
N THR A 135 -11.50 7.10 7.89
CA THR A 135 -12.39 6.29 8.77
C THR A 135 -12.04 6.48 10.25
N LEU A 136 -10.77 6.63 10.58
CA LEU A 136 -10.30 6.90 11.95
C LEU A 136 -10.55 8.36 12.40
N GLY A 137 -11.12 9.20 11.54
CA GLY A 137 -11.58 10.55 11.88
C GLY A 137 -10.70 11.69 11.38
N VAL A 138 -9.70 11.42 10.54
CA VAL A 138 -8.89 12.48 9.92
C VAL A 138 -9.77 13.38 9.06
N ALA A 139 -9.62 14.70 9.21
CA ALA A 139 -10.41 15.69 8.46
C ALA A 139 -9.87 15.89 7.05
N ASN A 140 -8.54 15.93 6.90
CA ASN A 140 -7.86 16.10 5.63
C ASN A 140 -6.62 15.21 5.60
N GLY A 141 -6.26 14.67 4.45
CA GLY A 141 -5.01 13.93 4.36
C GLY A 141 -4.55 13.67 2.96
N ARG A 142 -3.29 13.24 2.88
CA ARG A 142 -2.62 12.89 1.64
C ARG A 142 -1.81 11.64 1.86
N VAL A 143 -1.61 10.91 0.77
CA VAL A 143 -0.63 9.84 0.72
C VAL A 143 0.43 10.19 -0.31
N TRP A 144 1.68 9.98 0.08
CA TRP A 144 2.87 10.36 -0.66
C TRP A 144 3.69 9.13 -1.01
N LEU A 145 4.16 9.09 -2.25
CA LEU A 145 5.11 8.08 -2.71
C LEU A 145 6.51 8.69 -2.78
N PHE A 146 7.36 8.32 -1.83
CA PHE A 146 8.73 8.83 -1.77
C PHE A 146 9.69 7.83 -2.43
N LYS A 147 10.37 8.32 -3.47
CA LYS A 147 11.46 7.60 -4.15
C LYS A 147 12.78 8.36 -3.99
N PRO A 148 13.92 7.68 -3.83
CA PRO A 148 15.22 8.35 -3.65
C PRO A 148 15.62 9.19 -4.87
N ASP A 149 15.33 8.70 -6.08
CA ASP A 149 15.73 9.24 -7.38
C ASP A 149 14.78 10.31 -7.96
N SER A 150 13.57 10.43 -7.42
CA SER A 150 12.59 11.43 -7.90
C SER A 150 12.90 12.82 -7.38
N SER A 151 12.76 13.89 -8.17
CA SER A 151 12.88 15.26 -7.64
C SER A 151 11.67 15.68 -6.82
N GLU A 152 10.48 15.23 -7.23
CA GLU A 152 9.21 15.56 -6.58
C GLU A 152 8.49 14.28 -6.14
N PRO A 153 8.05 14.18 -4.87
CA PRO A 153 7.18 13.10 -4.44
C PRO A 153 5.82 13.20 -5.14
N ALA A 154 5.31 12.07 -5.64
CA ALA A 154 3.93 12.01 -6.11
C ALA A 154 2.98 11.93 -4.91
N CYS A 155 1.79 12.54 -5.02
CA CYS A 155 0.76 12.44 -3.99
C CYS A 155 -0.64 12.28 -4.57
N ILE A 156 -1.56 11.77 -3.76
CA ILE A 156 -3.00 11.94 -3.96
C ILE A 156 -3.65 12.41 -2.65
N GLY A 157 -4.71 13.19 -2.77
CA GLY A 157 -5.51 13.69 -1.65
C GLY A 157 -6.78 12.89 -1.38
N MET A 158 -7.46 13.20 -0.26
CA MET A 158 -8.72 12.57 0.10
C MET A 158 -9.83 12.82 -0.92
N GLU A 159 -9.78 13.95 -1.62
CA GLU A 159 -10.71 14.34 -2.69
C GLU A 159 -10.66 13.38 -3.90
N GLU A 160 -9.56 12.67 -4.09
CA GLU A 160 -9.36 11.70 -5.18
C GLU A 160 -9.78 10.27 -4.79
N LEU A 161 -10.04 10.00 -3.51
CA LEU A 161 -10.38 8.67 -3.00
C LEU A 161 -11.61 8.02 -3.68
N PRO A 162 -12.70 8.76 -3.97
CA PRO A 162 -13.86 8.15 -4.63
C PRO A 162 -13.51 7.49 -5.97
N GLU A 163 -12.62 8.11 -6.75
CA GLU A 163 -12.12 7.53 -8.01
C GLU A 163 -11.13 6.40 -7.73
N ALA A 164 -10.12 6.67 -6.89
CA ALA A 164 -9.03 5.74 -6.59
C ALA A 164 -9.54 4.38 -6.09
N LEU A 165 -10.60 4.41 -5.28
CA LEU A 165 -11.17 3.23 -4.61
C LEU A 165 -12.40 2.65 -5.29
N ALA A 166 -12.81 3.17 -6.46
CA ALA A 166 -13.99 2.66 -7.16
C ALA A 166 -13.90 1.15 -7.45
N GLY A 167 -12.69 0.61 -7.64
CA GLY A 167 -12.43 -0.82 -7.82
C GLY A 167 -12.70 -1.68 -6.58
N LEU A 168 -12.74 -1.12 -5.36
CA LEU A 168 -12.96 -1.90 -4.12
C LEU A 168 -14.35 -2.53 -4.05
N ARG A 169 -15.37 -1.91 -4.65
CA ARG A 169 -16.72 -2.51 -4.74
C ARG A 169 -16.69 -3.83 -5.50
N GLN A 170 -15.87 -3.90 -6.54
CA GLN A 170 -15.67 -5.14 -7.29
C GLN A 170 -15.01 -6.22 -6.42
N ILE A 171 -14.01 -5.84 -5.62
CA ILE A 171 -13.33 -6.74 -4.68
C ILE A 171 -14.32 -7.25 -3.61
N LYS A 172 -15.15 -6.37 -3.04
CA LYS A 172 -16.19 -6.76 -2.08
C LYS A 172 -17.14 -7.81 -2.68
N ARG A 173 -17.67 -7.57 -3.88
CA ARG A 173 -18.53 -8.55 -4.59
C ARG A 173 -17.84 -9.89 -4.80
N TYR A 174 -16.54 -9.89 -5.08
CA TYR A 174 -15.77 -11.12 -5.22
C TYR A 174 -15.57 -11.85 -3.89
N LEU A 175 -15.37 -11.12 -2.79
CA LEU A 175 -15.27 -11.69 -1.45
C LEU A 175 -16.59 -12.35 -1.03
N GLU A 176 -17.72 -11.66 -1.23
CA GLU A 176 -19.05 -12.12 -0.84
C GLU A 176 -19.55 -13.28 -1.70
N GLY A 177 -19.38 -13.17 -3.02
CA GLY A 177 -19.72 -14.24 -3.95
C GLY A 177 -18.69 -15.37 -3.99
N GLY A 178 -17.58 -15.23 -3.24
CA GLY A 178 -16.38 -16.08 -3.25
C GLY A 178 -15.89 -16.51 -4.63
N ARG A 179 -16.05 -15.61 -5.60
CA ARG A 179 -15.50 -15.75 -6.95
C ARG A 179 -14.06 -15.27 -6.91
N TYR A 180 -13.16 -16.18 -6.56
CA TYR A 180 -11.73 -15.94 -6.51
C TYR A 180 -11.08 -16.45 -7.81
N GLY A 181 -10.44 -15.55 -8.55
CA GLY A 181 -9.90 -15.86 -9.88
C GLY A 181 -10.97 -15.85 -10.97
N ALA A 182 -10.55 -15.64 -12.21
CA ALA A 182 -11.42 -15.90 -13.35
C ALA A 182 -11.51 -17.42 -13.54
N LEU A 183 -12.71 -17.94 -13.81
CA LEU A 183 -12.89 -19.32 -14.28
C LEU A 183 -12.43 -19.40 -15.75
N THR A 184 -11.14 -19.17 -15.98
CA THR A 184 -10.52 -19.30 -17.28
C THR A 184 -9.98 -20.70 -17.43
N GLU A 185 -10.16 -21.30 -18.60
CA GLU A 185 -9.45 -22.52 -18.96
C GLU A 185 -7.94 -22.32 -18.75
N ASP A 186 -7.26 -23.39 -18.36
CA ASP A 186 -5.82 -23.36 -18.17
C ASP A 186 -5.16 -22.87 -19.45
N ARG A 187 -4.29 -21.85 -19.34
CA ARG A 187 -3.51 -21.37 -20.49
C ARG A 187 -2.59 -22.50 -20.94
N SER A 188 -2.65 -22.86 -22.21
CA SER A 188 -1.61 -23.69 -22.81
C SER A 188 -0.31 -22.88 -22.93
N GLU A 189 0.83 -23.57 -23.03
CA GLU A 189 2.14 -22.96 -23.30
C GLU A 189 2.19 -22.12 -24.60
N TYR A 190 1.18 -22.26 -25.47
CA TYR A 190 1.01 -21.51 -26.73
C TYR A 190 0.05 -20.31 -26.61
N SER A 191 -0.47 -20.03 -25.42
CA SER A 191 -1.39 -18.91 -25.22
C SER A 191 -0.62 -17.58 -25.22
N PHE A 192 -0.86 -16.72 -26.21
CA PHE A 192 -0.24 -15.40 -26.31
C PHE A 192 -0.47 -14.57 -25.03
N GLY A 193 0.61 -14.06 -24.44
CA GLY A 193 0.64 -13.29 -23.18
C GLY A 193 0.08 -11.86 -23.27
N GLY A 194 -1.05 -11.68 -23.95
CA GLY A 194 -1.70 -10.38 -24.18
C GLY A 194 -2.92 -10.09 -23.30
N GLY A 195 -3.18 -10.88 -22.25
CA GLY A 195 -4.26 -10.58 -21.31
C GLY A 195 -3.87 -9.39 -20.43
N GLY A 196 -4.72 -8.35 -20.37
CA GLY A 196 -4.51 -7.11 -19.60
C GLY A 196 -4.52 -7.24 -18.07
N TRP A 197 -4.04 -8.36 -17.53
CA TRP A 197 -3.98 -8.66 -16.10
C TRP A 197 -2.52 -8.68 -15.62
N PRO A 198 -2.25 -8.27 -14.37
CA PRO A 198 -0.89 -8.16 -13.86
C PRO A 198 -0.17 -9.52 -13.87
N ILE A 199 1.08 -9.50 -14.35
CA ILE A 199 1.95 -10.64 -14.67
C ILE A 199 2.33 -11.47 -13.41
N ALA A 200 1.97 -11.00 -12.21
CA ALA A 200 2.45 -11.50 -10.93
C ALA A 200 1.50 -12.46 -10.19
N CYS A 201 0.43 -12.97 -10.82
CA CYS A 201 -0.36 -14.05 -10.25
C CYS A 201 0.03 -15.36 -10.93
N ALA A 202 0.69 -16.27 -10.21
CA ALA A 202 0.80 -17.65 -10.67
C ALA A 202 -0.62 -18.17 -10.97
N PRO A 203 -0.90 -18.66 -12.19
CA PRO A 203 -2.23 -19.14 -12.53
C PRO A 203 -2.57 -20.34 -11.64
N ILE A 204 -3.69 -20.24 -10.93
CA ILE A 204 -4.22 -21.37 -10.14
C ILE A 204 -4.97 -22.27 -11.11
N PRO A 205 -4.66 -23.58 -11.20
CA PRO A 205 -5.33 -24.48 -12.12
C PRO A 205 -6.85 -24.45 -11.94
N HIS A 206 -7.58 -24.45 -13.05
CA HIS A 206 -9.04 -24.33 -13.06
C HIS A 206 -9.72 -25.38 -12.16
N ALA A 207 -9.22 -26.61 -12.13
CA ALA A 207 -9.73 -27.68 -11.28
C ALA A 207 -9.66 -27.34 -9.77
N VAL A 208 -8.61 -26.64 -9.34
CA VAL A 208 -8.43 -26.20 -7.94
C VAL A 208 -9.43 -25.09 -7.59
N LEU A 209 -9.62 -24.12 -8.49
CA LEU A 209 -10.63 -23.07 -8.31
C LEU A 209 -12.05 -23.66 -8.26
N LYS A 210 -12.35 -24.61 -9.15
CA LYS A 210 -13.63 -25.34 -9.19
C LYS A 210 -13.87 -26.14 -7.90
N ALA A 211 -12.85 -26.84 -7.40
CA ALA A 211 -12.93 -27.56 -6.13
C ALA A 211 -13.17 -26.60 -4.95
N LYS A 212 -12.42 -25.50 -4.86
CA LYS A 212 -12.61 -24.47 -3.82
C LYS A 212 -14.01 -23.87 -3.87
N HIS A 213 -14.49 -23.50 -5.05
CA HIS A 213 -15.86 -22.98 -5.23
C HIS A 213 -16.91 -24.00 -4.77
N GLY A 214 -16.75 -25.28 -5.11
CA GLY A 214 -17.64 -26.34 -4.67
C GLY A 214 -17.69 -26.50 -3.15
N VAL A 215 -16.55 -26.36 -2.46
CA VAL A 215 -16.51 -26.42 -0.99
C VAL A 215 -17.15 -25.17 -0.35
N THR A 216 -16.90 -23.98 -0.92
CA THR A 216 -17.43 -22.72 -0.36
C THR A 216 -18.94 -22.56 -0.57
N PHE A 217 -19.50 -23.07 -1.68
CA PHE A 217 -20.89 -22.79 -2.09
C PHE A 217 -21.75 -24.01 -2.40
N GLY A 218 -21.18 -25.22 -2.39
CA GLY A 218 -21.85 -26.44 -2.87
C GLY A 218 -22.80 -27.12 -1.88
N LYS A 219 -23.04 -26.54 -0.69
CA LYS A 219 -24.15 -26.97 0.16
C LYS A 219 -25.23 -25.90 0.19
N ALA A 220 -26.31 -26.12 -0.56
CA ALA A 220 -27.57 -25.46 -0.29
C ALA A 220 -28.01 -25.85 1.13
N VAL A 221 -28.25 -24.85 1.98
CA VAL A 221 -28.96 -25.05 3.24
C VAL A 221 -30.39 -25.44 2.86
N SER A 222 -30.73 -26.71 3.03
CA SER A 222 -32.12 -27.16 3.06
C SER A 222 -32.73 -26.61 4.35
N HIS A 223 -33.56 -25.58 4.23
CA HIS A 223 -34.53 -25.27 5.27
C HIS A 223 -35.66 -26.29 5.15
N GLU A 224 -35.65 -27.31 6.01
CA GLU A 224 -36.88 -27.93 6.53
C GLU A 224 -37.25 -27.26 7.84
#